data_AF-A0A392M8Q8-F1
#
_entry.id   AF-A0A392M8Q8-F1
#
_cell.length_a   1.000
_cell.length_b   1.000
_cell.length_c   1.000
_cell.angle_alpha   90.00
_cell.angle_beta   90.00
_cell.angle_gamma   90.00
#
_symmetry.space_group_name_H-M   'P 1'
#
loop_
_entity.id
_entity.type
_entity.pdbx_description
1 polymer ?
#
loop_
_entity_poly.entity_id
_entity_poly.type
_entity_poly.pdbx_seq_one_letter_code
_entity_poly.pdbx_strand_id
1 'polypeptide(L)'
;GTTAVTLIKQGPDLVVGNVGDSRAVLGTRDHDDSLIAVQLTIDLKPNLPKEEERIKLRKGRVFSLKNEPDVARVWLPNSDFPGLAMARAFGDFCLKDVGLISVPDVSYRRLTEKDEFVVLATDGVRHMISYL
;
A
#
# COMPACT_ATOMS: atom_id res chain seq x y z
N GLY A 1 -11.29 -5.79 7.12
CA GLY A 1 -10.32 -6.74 6.58
C GLY A 1 -8.97 -6.41 7.16
N THR A 2 -7.88 -6.80 6.51
CA THR A 2 -6.52 -6.51 6.99
C THR A 2 -5.57 -6.26 5.83
N THR A 3 -4.54 -5.46 6.10
CA THR A 3 -3.42 -5.22 5.20
C THR A 3 -2.34 -6.27 5.42
N ALA A 4 -1.38 -6.33 4.50
CA ALA A 4 -0.16 -7.07 4.71
C ALA A 4 0.98 -6.43 3.92
N VAL A 5 2.11 -6.23 4.58
CA VAL A 5 3.39 -6.01 3.92
C VAL A 5 4.32 -7.15 4.35
N THR A 6 4.96 -7.80 3.40
CA THR A 6 5.79 -8.99 3.65
C THR A 6 7.10 -8.87 2.90
N LEU A 7 8.18 -9.33 3.54
CA LEU A 7 9.52 -9.37 2.98
C LEU A 7 10.00 -10.82 2.96
N ILE A 8 10.56 -11.24 1.83
CA ILE A 8 11.32 -12.48 1.71
C ILE A 8 12.74 -12.09 1.32
N LYS A 9 13.71 -12.47 2.16
CA LYS A 9 15.14 -12.23 1.90
C LYS A 9 15.84 -13.57 1.68
N GLN A 10 16.49 -13.71 0.53
CA GLN A 10 17.32 -14.86 0.20
C GLN A 10 18.69 -14.38 -0.28
N GLY A 11 19.71 -14.47 0.58
CA GLY A 11 21.00 -13.88 0.28
C GLY A 11 20.88 -12.36 0.04
N PRO A 12 21.34 -11.81 -1.10
CA PRO A 12 21.16 -10.40 -1.46
C PRO A 12 19.78 -10.12 -2.07
N ASP A 13 18.98 -11.14 -2.38
CA ASP A 13 17.71 -10.97 -3.08
C ASP A 13 16.60 -10.64 -2.08
N LEU A 14 15.89 -9.54 -2.33
CA LEU A 14 14.77 -9.08 -1.53
C LEU A 14 13.51 -9.01 -2.39
N VAL A 15 12.48 -9.75 -1.99
CA VAL A 15 11.13 -9.69 -2.57
C VAL A 15 10.19 -9.07 -1.56
N VAL A 16 9.43 -8.07 -2.00
CA VAL A 16 8.48 -7.32 -1.17
C VAL A 16 7.08 -7.54 -1.75
N GLY A 17 6.13 -7.94 -0.92
CA GLY A 17 4.72 -8.04 -1.29
C GLY A 17 3.89 -7.08 -0.45
N ASN A 18 3.01 -6.28 -1.09
CA ASN A 18 2.10 -5.37 -0.41
C ASN A 18 0.63 -5.60 -0.79
N VAL A 19 -0.24 -5.64 0.21
CA VAL A 19 -1.69 -5.62 0.10
C VAL A 19 -2.20 -4.56 1.09
N GLY A 20 -2.63 -3.40 0.57
CA GLY A 20 -3.17 -2.30 1.37
C GLY A 20 -2.25 -1.09 1.43
N ASP A 21 -2.29 -0.38 2.57
CA ASP A 21 -1.59 0.88 2.82
C ASP A 21 -0.52 0.79 3.93
N SER A 22 -0.19 -0.42 4.37
CA SER A 22 1.04 -0.68 5.11
C SER A 22 2.26 -0.56 4.21
N ARG A 23 3.43 -0.29 4.80
CA ARG A 23 4.61 0.13 4.05
C ARG A 23 5.88 -0.62 4.44
N ALA A 24 6.75 -0.78 3.45
CA ALA A 24 8.15 -1.10 3.62
C ALA A 24 9.02 0.07 3.18
N VAL A 25 9.98 0.45 4.02
CA VAL A 25 10.97 1.50 3.75
C VAL A 25 12.37 0.96 4.03
N LEU A 26 13.28 1.18 3.10
CA LEU A 26 14.68 0.78 3.20
C LEU A 26 15.53 1.98 3.65
N GLY A 27 16.31 1.80 4.72
CA GLY A 27 17.42 2.68 5.06
C GLY A 27 18.67 2.26 4.31
N THR A 28 19.21 3.15 3.46
CA THR A 28 20.45 2.92 2.72
C THR A 28 21.37 4.13 2.81
N ARG A 29 22.68 3.92 2.70
CA ARG A 29 23.65 5.01 2.53
C ARG A 29 23.67 5.53 1.11
N ASP A 30 23.82 6.84 0.95
CA ASP A 30 24.00 7.48 -0.34
C ASP A 30 25.49 7.52 -0.76
N HIS A 31 25.93 8.56 -1.48
CA HIS A 31 27.32 8.75 -1.89
C HIS A 31 28.15 9.51 -0.84
N ASP A 32 27.49 10.30 0.01
CA ASP A 32 28.09 11.11 1.07
C ASP A 32 28.02 10.40 2.43
N ASP A 33 27.76 9.08 2.43
CA ASP A 33 27.55 8.24 3.62
C ASP A 33 26.38 8.69 4.51
N SER A 34 25.45 9.46 3.94
CA SER A 34 24.23 9.89 4.62
C SER A 34 23.16 8.82 4.54
N LEU A 35 22.46 8.58 5.66
CA LEU A 35 21.35 7.63 5.70
C LEU A 35 20.14 8.24 5.00
N ILE A 36 19.67 7.59 3.94
CA ILE A 36 18.49 7.98 3.18
C ILE A 36 17.42 6.90 3.23
N ALA A 37 16.15 7.32 3.15
CA ALA A 37 15.01 6.43 3.12
C ALA A 37 14.54 6.20 1.67
N VAL A 38 14.44 4.93 1.27
CA VAL A 38 13.90 4.51 -0.03
C VAL A 38 12.63 3.71 0.20
N GLN A 39 11.50 4.23 -0.31
CA GLN A 39 10.22 3.55 -0.18
C GLN A 39 10.18 2.32 -1.11
N LEU A 40 9.92 1.14 -0.54
CA LEU A 40 9.89 -0.13 -1.28
C LEU A 40 8.49 -0.51 -1.79
N THR A 41 7.44 0.06 -1.20
CA THR A 41 6.03 -0.24 -1.51
C THR A 41 5.23 1.04 -1.67
N ILE A 42 4.22 1.05 -2.55
CA ILE A 42 3.26 2.15 -2.65
C ILE A 42 1.97 1.81 -1.90
N ASP A 43 1.30 2.81 -1.33
CA ASP A 43 -0.04 2.62 -0.77
C ASP A 43 -0.99 2.29 -1.91
N LEU A 44 -1.71 1.18 -1.79
CA LEU A 44 -2.65 0.75 -2.81
C LEU A 44 -4.00 1.46 -2.63
N LYS A 45 -3.99 2.77 -2.88
CA LYS A 45 -5.16 3.65 -2.73
C LYS A 45 -6.20 3.42 -3.84
N PRO A 46 -7.50 3.61 -3.56
CA PRO A 46 -8.57 3.45 -4.55
C PRO A 46 -8.48 4.32 -5.80
N ASN A 47 -7.88 5.51 -5.69
CA ASN A 47 -7.75 6.47 -6.79
C ASN A 47 -6.47 6.31 -7.61
N LEU A 48 -5.67 5.26 -7.37
CA LEU A 48 -4.58 4.92 -8.29
C LEU A 48 -5.20 4.47 -9.63
N PRO A 49 -4.69 4.92 -10.79
CA PRO A 49 -5.35 4.70 -12.07
C PRO A 49 -5.74 3.23 -12.33
N LYS A 50 -4.81 2.29 -12.11
CA LYS A 50 -5.05 0.84 -12.28
C LYS A 50 -6.07 0.26 -11.30
N GLU A 51 -6.11 0.79 -10.09
CA GLU A 51 -7.01 0.32 -9.04
C GLU A 51 -8.43 0.87 -9.28
N GLU A 52 -8.53 2.18 -9.57
CA GLU A 52 -9.78 2.86 -9.86
C GLU A 52 -10.46 2.28 -11.11
N GLU A 53 -9.70 2.03 -12.17
CA GLU A 53 -10.19 1.38 -13.38
C GLU A 53 -10.80 0.01 -13.06
N ARG A 54 -10.07 -0.83 -12.31
CA ARG A 54 -10.57 -2.15 -11.89
C ARG A 54 -11.85 -2.06 -11.07
N ILE A 55 -11.91 -1.13 -10.12
CA ILE A 55 -13.08 -0.92 -9.26
C ILE A 55 -14.29 -0.50 -10.10
N LYS A 56 -14.12 0.48 -11.00
CA LYS A 56 -15.18 0.96 -11.89
C LYS A 56 -15.67 -0.13 -12.86
N LEU A 57 -14.77 -0.94 -13.42
CA LEU A 57 -15.14 -2.08 -14.27
C LEU A 57 -16.01 -3.11 -13.52
N ARG A 58 -15.86 -3.22 -12.21
CA ARG A 58 -16.67 -4.06 -11.32
C ARG A 58 -17.88 -3.33 -10.71
N LYS A 59 -18.25 -2.17 -11.27
CA LYS A 59 -19.35 -1.31 -10.81
C LYS A 59 -19.18 -0.73 -9.40
N GLY A 60 -18.01 -0.89 -8.78
CA GLY A 60 -17.67 -0.20 -7.55
C GLY A 60 -17.51 1.29 -7.79
N ARG A 61 -17.66 2.09 -6.72
CA ARG A 61 -17.50 3.54 -6.79
C ARG A 61 -16.24 3.96 -6.03
N VAL A 62 -15.57 4.99 -6.54
CA VAL A 62 -14.39 5.60 -5.91
C VAL A 62 -14.65 7.09 -5.74
N PHE A 63 -14.68 7.54 -4.48
CA PHE A 63 -14.74 8.97 -4.15
C PHE A 63 -14.34 9.21 -2.69
N SER A 64 -13.98 10.45 -2.38
CA SER A 64 -13.65 10.93 -1.04
C SER A 64 -14.88 11.53 -0.33
N LEU A 65 -14.94 11.45 0.99
CA LEU A 65 -15.96 12.14 1.77
C LEU A 65 -15.71 13.65 1.76
N LYS A 66 -16.77 14.47 1.89
CA LYS A 66 -16.65 15.94 1.89
C LYS A 66 -15.76 16.47 3.01
N ASN A 67 -15.76 15.81 4.17
CA ASN A 67 -14.93 16.15 5.33
C ASN A 67 -13.52 15.56 5.27
N GLU A 68 -13.23 14.67 4.30
CA GLU A 68 -11.93 14.01 4.13
C GLU A 68 -11.55 13.95 2.63
N PRO A 69 -11.36 15.09 1.95
CA PRO A 69 -11.18 15.14 0.50
C PRO A 69 -9.95 14.36 0.01
N ASP A 70 -8.93 14.22 0.85
CA ASP A 70 -7.67 13.54 0.53
C ASP A 70 -7.72 12.01 0.69
N VAL A 71 -8.84 11.47 1.18
CA VAL A 71 -9.02 10.04 1.46
C VAL A 71 -10.03 9.43 0.48
N ALA A 72 -9.51 8.94 -0.65
CA ALA A 72 -10.31 8.18 -1.61
C ALA A 72 -10.74 6.83 -1.02
N ARG A 73 -12.01 6.48 -1.18
CA ARG A 73 -12.60 5.25 -0.62
C ARG A 73 -13.30 4.43 -1.70
N VAL A 74 -13.35 3.11 -1.50
CA VAL A 74 -14.15 2.16 -2.29
C VAL A 74 -15.52 2.00 -1.65
N TRP A 75 -16.56 2.09 -2.47
CA TRP A 75 -17.95 1.99 -2.05
C TRP A 75 -18.71 0.98 -2.89
N LEU A 76 -19.76 0.39 -2.31
CA LEU A 76 -20.70 -0.45 -3.04
C LEU A 76 -21.45 0.37 -4.11
N PRO A 77 -21.97 -0.28 -5.19
CA PRO A 77 -22.63 0.41 -6.29
C PRO A 77 -23.85 1.22 -5.85
N ASN A 78 -24.62 0.68 -4.90
CA ASN A 78 -25.93 1.22 -4.49
C ASN A 78 -25.94 1.75 -3.04
N SER A 79 -24.78 1.82 -2.37
CA SER A 79 -24.70 2.23 -0.97
C SER A 79 -23.33 2.81 -0.65
N ASP A 80 -23.32 3.91 0.11
CA ASP A 80 -22.11 4.54 0.67
C ASP A 80 -21.61 3.75 1.88
N PHE A 81 -21.39 2.45 1.67
CA PHE A 81 -20.89 1.50 2.65
C PHE A 81 -19.98 0.48 1.95
N PRO A 82 -18.93 -0.07 2.61
CA PRO A 82 -18.39 0.33 3.91
C PRO A 82 -17.44 1.54 3.85
N GLY A 83 -16.98 1.97 2.66
CA GLY A 83 -16.08 3.12 2.52
C GLY A 83 -14.63 2.81 2.85
N LEU A 84 -14.06 1.76 2.24
CA LEU A 84 -12.70 1.30 2.53
C LEU A 84 -11.65 2.21 1.85
N ALA A 85 -10.68 2.72 2.60
CA ALA A 85 -9.65 3.66 2.10
C ALA A 85 -8.50 3.02 1.31
N MET A 86 -8.62 1.72 0.97
CA MET A 86 -7.61 0.93 0.26
C MET A 86 -8.27 0.05 -0.81
N ALA A 87 -7.57 -0.18 -1.92
CA ALA A 87 -8.04 -0.94 -3.08
C ALA A 87 -7.68 -2.43 -3.03
N ARG A 88 -6.79 -2.81 -2.11
CA ARG A 88 -6.40 -4.21 -1.86
C ARG A 88 -6.36 -4.48 -0.37
N ALA A 89 -6.95 -5.57 0.05
CA ALA A 89 -7.00 -6.01 1.45
C ALA A 89 -7.30 -7.53 1.50
N PHE A 90 -6.89 -8.21 2.56
CA PHE A 90 -7.45 -9.51 2.92
C PHE A 90 -8.78 -9.33 3.66
N GLY A 91 -9.72 -10.27 3.50
CA GLY A 91 -11.08 -10.11 4.03
C GLY A 91 -11.86 -9.00 3.31
N ASP A 92 -12.76 -8.29 4.01
CA ASP A 92 -13.68 -7.30 3.42
C ASP A 92 -14.48 -7.88 2.24
N PHE A 93 -15.06 -9.05 2.47
CA PHE A 93 -15.71 -9.86 1.44
C PHE A 93 -16.81 -9.12 0.68
N CYS A 94 -17.53 -8.21 1.33
CA CYS A 94 -18.57 -7.39 0.70
C CYS A 94 -18.02 -6.51 -0.45
N LEU A 95 -16.73 -6.19 -0.45
CA LEU A 95 -16.10 -5.36 -1.47
C LEU A 95 -15.40 -6.16 -2.58
N LYS A 96 -15.30 -7.49 -2.45
CA LYS A 96 -14.58 -8.34 -3.42
C LYS A 96 -15.24 -8.33 -4.79
N ASP A 97 -16.56 -8.36 -4.83
CA ASP A 97 -17.32 -8.35 -6.07
C ASP A 97 -17.27 -7.01 -6.82
N VAL A 98 -16.79 -5.95 -6.14
CA VAL A 98 -16.75 -4.58 -6.66
C VAL A 98 -15.33 -4.07 -6.86
N GLY A 99 -14.35 -4.97 -6.92
CA GLY A 99 -12.98 -4.68 -7.36
C GLY A 99 -11.92 -4.56 -6.26
N LEU A 100 -12.27 -4.81 -4.99
CA LEU A 100 -11.27 -5.06 -3.95
C LEU A 100 -10.61 -6.42 -4.22
N ILE A 101 -9.29 -6.49 -4.23
CA ILE A 101 -8.56 -7.74 -4.46
C ILE A 101 -7.58 -8.03 -3.31
N SER A 102 -7.12 -9.28 -3.24
CA SER A 102 -6.07 -9.71 -2.29
C SER A 102 -4.77 -10.07 -2.99
N VAL A 103 -4.64 -9.73 -4.28
CA VAL A 103 -3.42 -9.97 -5.04
C VAL A 103 -2.37 -8.91 -4.63
N PRO A 104 -1.21 -9.32 -4.10
CA PRO A 104 -0.19 -8.37 -3.70
C PRO A 104 0.39 -7.62 -4.90
N ASP A 105 0.78 -6.37 -4.68
CA ASP A 105 1.78 -5.72 -5.52
C ASP A 105 3.15 -6.22 -5.09
N VAL A 106 3.90 -6.80 -6.03
CA VAL A 106 5.17 -7.48 -5.74
C VAL A 106 6.31 -6.72 -6.41
N SER A 107 7.31 -6.35 -5.62
CA SER A 107 8.55 -5.74 -6.10
C SER A 107 9.75 -6.59 -5.72
N TYR A 108 10.79 -6.49 -6.53
CA TYR A 108 12.07 -7.16 -6.32
C TYR A 108 13.17 -6.11 -6.28
N ARG A 109 14.11 -6.29 -5.35
CA ARG A 109 15.33 -5.49 -5.24
C ARG A 109 16.49 -6.41 -4.88
N ARG A 110 17.64 -6.17 -5.49
CA ARG A 110 18.89 -6.75 -5.03
C ARG A 110 19.55 -5.80 -4.04
N LEU A 111 19.84 -6.30 -2.85
CA LEU A 111 20.50 -5.57 -1.78
C LEU A 111 21.98 -5.38 -2.09
N THR A 112 22.51 -4.28 -1.58
CA THR A 112 23.91 -3.86 -1.63
C THR A 112 24.45 -3.68 -0.21
N GLU A 113 25.77 -3.52 -0.08
CA GLU A 113 26.40 -3.26 1.22
C GLU A 113 25.97 -1.91 1.85
N LYS A 114 25.41 -1.01 1.05
CA LYS A 114 24.88 0.28 1.52
C LYS A 114 23.51 0.17 2.19
N ASP A 115 22.79 -0.92 1.93
CA ASP A 115 21.44 -1.14 2.43
C ASP A 115 21.52 -1.69 3.87
N GLU A 116 21.15 -0.88 4.88
CA GLU A 116 21.41 -1.20 6.29
C GLU A 116 20.24 -1.93 6.97
N PHE A 117 19.01 -1.44 6.78
CA PHE A 117 17.83 -2.00 7.45
C PHE A 117 16.55 -1.72 6.67
N VAL A 118 15.53 -2.55 6.92
CA VAL A 118 14.18 -2.34 6.37
C VAL A 118 13.20 -2.17 7.53
N VAL A 119 12.38 -1.13 7.45
CA VAL A 119 11.28 -0.88 8.38
C VAL A 119 9.98 -1.32 7.73
N LEU A 120 9.24 -2.20 8.41
CA LEU A 120 7.86 -2.53 8.10
C LEU A 120 6.95 -1.83 9.11
N ALA A 121 5.98 -1.07 8.62
CA ALA A 121 5.09 -0.31 9.46
C ALA A 121 3.67 -0.25 8.89
N THR A 122 2.69 -0.17 9.79
CA THR A 122 1.31 0.18 9.44
C THR A 122 1.17 1.69 9.27
N ASP A 123 0.05 2.11 8.69
CA ASP A 123 -0.34 3.52 8.51
C ASP A 123 -0.35 4.33 9.81
N GLY A 124 -0.67 3.72 10.95
CA GLY A 124 -0.67 4.37 12.27
C GLY A 124 0.69 4.94 12.70
N VAL A 125 1.80 4.30 12.28
CA VAL A 125 3.17 4.78 12.58
C VAL A 125 3.63 5.82 11.56
N ARG A 126 3.09 5.79 10.34
CA ARG A 126 3.47 6.70 9.26
C ARG A 126 3.22 8.17 9.61
N HIS A 127 2.09 8.48 10.24
CA HIS A 127 1.76 9.86 10.63
C HIS A 127 2.77 10.44 11.64
N MET A 128 3.55 9.60 12.33
CA MET A 128 4.60 10.00 13.24
C MET A 128 5.98 10.13 12.57
N ILE A 129 6.28 9.26 11.58
CA ILE A 129 7.64 9.14 11.01
C ILE A 129 7.89 10.11 9.83
N SER A 130 6.87 10.75 9.26
CA SER A 130 7.06 11.75 8.18
C SER A 130 7.81 13.03 8.58
N TYR A 131 8.28 13.14 9.82
CA TYR A 131 9.08 14.25 10.36
C TYR A 131 10.55 13.87 10.64
N LEU A 132 10.98 12.66 10.25
CA LEU A 132 12.38 12.24 10.24
C LEU A 132 12.90 12.22 8.81
#